data_AF-A0A7W9SW30-F1
#
_entry.id   AF-A0A7W9SW30-F1
#
_cell.length_a   1.000
_cell.length_b   1.000
_cell.length_c   1.000
_cell.angle_alpha   90.00
_cell.angle_beta   90.00
_cell.angle_gamma   90.00
#
_symmetry.space_group_name_H-M   'P 1'
#
loop_
_entity.id
_entity.type
_entity.pdbx_description
1 polymer ?
#
loop_
_entity_poly.entity_id
_entity_poly.type
_entity_poly.pdbx_seq_one_letter_code
_entity_poly.pdbx_strand_id
1 'polypeptide(L)'
;MQGKFQFAQRYVDSVQERPRWRTTLTERISPKFQIGVEYNANAPDAKLNPVGNYFIQTENESRPGIIAGFSSDRIGTPHGMSYFVSAQKQLSGEKGRVAPYLGLSYSEFGKEVLTPFGASLALKDNLVLLPMCDGKYGHTTLSWFSKRGESISLIAAFNKRIGIAFARNF
;
A
#
# COMPACT_ATOMS: atom_id res chain seq x y z
N MET A 1 -14.32 10.49 16.95
CA MET A 1 -13.29 9.43 17.05
C MET A 1 -13.24 8.72 15.71
N GLN A 2 -12.15 8.89 14.96
CA GLN A 2 -11.93 8.22 13.67
C GLN A 2 -11.48 6.79 13.90
N GLY A 3 -11.84 5.92 12.97
CA GLY A 3 -11.75 4.48 13.15
C GLY A 3 -10.40 3.94 13.57
N LYS A 4 -10.39 3.10 14.61
CA LYS A 4 -9.18 2.43 15.08
C LYS A 4 -8.81 1.27 14.17
N PHE A 5 -9.79 0.70 13.47
CA PHE A 5 -9.62 -0.50 12.67
C PHE A 5 -9.82 -0.20 11.18
N GLN A 6 -9.02 -0.85 10.35
CA GLN A 6 -9.20 -0.88 8.92
C GLN A 6 -9.26 -2.33 8.44
N PHE A 7 -10.36 -2.66 7.75
CA PHE A 7 -10.47 -3.87 6.96
C PHE A 7 -10.17 -3.54 5.50
N ALA A 8 -9.40 -4.40 4.84
CA ALA A 8 -9.19 -4.32 3.40
C ALA A 8 -9.22 -5.72 2.78
N GLN A 9 -9.76 -5.82 1.56
CA GLN A 9 -9.71 -7.01 0.73
C GLN A 9 -9.28 -6.63 -0.67
N ARG A 10 -8.38 -7.42 -1.26
CA ARG A 10 -7.87 -7.22 -2.61
C ARG A 10 -7.92 -8.53 -3.38
N TYR A 11 -8.41 -8.44 -4.61
CA TYR A 11 -8.20 -9.43 -5.65
C TYR A 11 -7.25 -8.90 -6.74
N VAL A 12 -6.32 -9.72 -7.22
CA VAL A 12 -5.52 -9.44 -8.43
C VAL A 12 -5.38 -10.72 -9.25
N ASP A 13 -5.56 -10.63 -10.56
CA ASP A 13 -5.30 -11.73 -11.52
C ASP A 13 -3.78 -12.00 -11.64
N SER A 14 -3.20 -12.57 -10.60
CA SER A 14 -1.77 -12.89 -10.54
C SER A 14 -1.52 -14.33 -11.02
N VAL A 15 -0.37 -14.53 -11.69
CA VAL A 15 0.12 -15.88 -12.01
C VAL A 15 0.43 -16.65 -10.71
N GLN A 16 1.02 -15.96 -9.73
CA GLN A 16 1.21 -16.51 -8.38
C GLN A 16 -0.12 -16.57 -7.63
N GLU A 17 -0.42 -17.71 -7.02
CA GLU A 17 -1.68 -17.93 -6.30
C GLU A 17 -1.78 -17.11 -5.02
N ARG A 18 -0.70 -17.07 -4.23
CA ARG A 18 -0.64 -16.37 -2.93
C ARG A 18 -1.25 -14.96 -2.98
N PRO A 19 -0.79 -14.02 -3.83
CA PRO A 19 -1.28 -12.64 -3.80
C PRO A 19 -2.67 -12.45 -4.43
N ARG A 20 -3.28 -13.49 -5.03
CA ARG A 20 -4.56 -13.37 -5.75
C ARG A 20 -5.65 -12.84 -4.84
N TRP A 21 -5.80 -13.45 -3.67
CA TRP A 21 -6.75 -13.00 -2.65
C TRP A 21 -5.98 -12.63 -1.40
N ARG A 22 -6.06 -11.35 -1.04
CA ARG A 22 -5.48 -10.82 0.18
C ARG A 22 -6.55 -10.13 1.00
N THR A 23 -6.63 -10.49 2.27
CA THR A 23 -7.40 -9.77 3.28
C THR A 23 -6.44 -9.17 4.28
N THR A 24 -6.68 -7.95 4.72
CA THR A 24 -5.84 -7.27 5.71
C THR A 24 -6.73 -6.65 6.77
N LEU A 25 -6.35 -6.87 8.03
CA LEU A 25 -6.96 -6.20 9.17
C LEU A 25 -5.84 -5.46 9.90
N THR A 26 -5.97 -4.14 10.04
CA THR A 26 -5.01 -3.32 10.80
C THR A 26 -5.70 -2.50 11.87
N GLU A 27 -4.98 -2.23 12.94
CA GLU A 27 -5.38 -1.36 14.04
C GLU A 27 -4.34 -0.27 14.26
N ARG A 28 -4.81 0.97 14.42
CA ARG A 28 -3.97 2.10 14.84
C ARG A 28 -3.92 2.16 16.37
N ILE A 29 -2.87 1.58 16.95
CA ILE A 29 -2.70 1.54 18.41
C ILE A 29 -2.09 2.84 18.97
N SER A 30 -1.46 3.67 18.12
CA SER A 30 -1.03 5.02 18.49
C SER A 30 -1.00 5.95 17.26
N PRO A 31 -0.86 7.28 17.42
CA PRO A 31 -0.70 8.18 16.29
C PRO A 31 0.47 7.80 15.37
N LYS A 32 1.52 7.18 15.93
CA LYS A 32 2.73 6.80 15.21
C LYS A 32 2.81 5.33 14.80
N PHE A 33 1.89 4.48 15.25
CA PHE A 33 2.01 3.05 14.99
C PHE A 33 0.68 2.39 14.64
N GLN A 34 0.72 1.59 13.58
CA GLN A 34 -0.35 0.70 13.15
C GLN A 34 0.21 -0.70 12.97
N ILE A 35 -0.53 -1.69 13.43
CA ILE A 35 -0.17 -3.10 13.33
C ILE A 35 -1.37 -3.91 12.85
N GLY A 36 -1.14 -5.07 12.27
CA GLY A 36 -2.21 -5.92 11.83
C GLY A 36 -1.74 -7.25 11.29
N VAL A 37 -2.67 -7.91 10.60
CA VAL A 37 -2.44 -9.20 9.96
C VAL A 37 -2.94 -9.16 8.53
N GLU A 38 -2.21 -9.86 7.67
CA GLU A 38 -2.53 -10.14 6.29
C GLU A 38 -2.86 -11.62 6.15
N TYR A 39 -4.02 -11.95 5.58
CA TYR A 39 -4.44 -13.29 5.22
C TYR A 39 -4.44 -13.47 3.70
N ASN A 40 -3.68 -14.46 3.21
CA ASN A 40 -3.64 -14.89 1.81
C ASN A 40 -4.26 -16.29 1.69
N ALA A 41 -5.50 -16.38 1.20
CA ALA A 41 -6.26 -17.63 1.19
C ALA A 41 -5.57 -18.76 0.41
N ASN A 42 -4.88 -18.39 -0.67
CA ASN A 42 -4.22 -19.30 -1.60
C ASN A 42 -2.70 -19.40 -1.35
N ALA A 43 -2.20 -18.96 -0.19
CA ALA A 43 -0.82 -19.23 0.17
C ALA A 43 -0.69 -20.69 0.65
N PRO A 44 0.27 -21.47 0.11
CA PRO A 44 0.47 -22.85 0.56
C PRO A 44 0.97 -22.90 2.01
N ASP A 45 1.99 -22.11 2.37
CA ASP A 45 2.70 -22.27 3.64
C ASP A 45 2.61 -21.05 4.58
N ALA A 46 2.25 -19.87 4.07
CA ALA A 46 2.27 -18.61 4.82
C ALA A 46 0.97 -17.82 4.63
N LYS A 47 -0.14 -18.41 5.06
CA LYS A 47 -1.47 -17.82 4.94
C LYS A 47 -1.63 -16.55 5.77
N LEU A 48 -0.98 -16.47 6.93
CA LEU A 48 -1.02 -15.30 7.80
C LEU A 48 0.36 -14.65 7.87
N ASN A 49 0.42 -13.34 7.65
CA ASN A 49 1.64 -12.57 7.76
C ASN A 49 1.38 -11.32 8.59
N PRO A 50 2.32 -10.88 9.44
CA PRO A 50 2.14 -9.65 10.19
C PRO A 50 2.34 -8.45 9.25
N VAL A 51 1.66 -7.35 9.54
CA VAL A 51 1.88 -6.07 8.86
C VAL A 51 2.06 -4.97 9.91
N GLY A 52 2.99 -4.07 9.68
CA GLY A 52 3.30 -3.01 10.61
C GLY A 52 3.76 -1.74 9.90
N ASN A 53 3.31 -0.61 10.43
CA ASN A 53 3.58 0.73 9.91
C ASN A 53 3.95 1.64 11.07
N TYR A 54 5.12 2.29 10.96
CA TYR A 54 5.63 3.30 11.88
C TYR A 54 5.75 4.65 11.17
N PHE A 55 4.94 5.61 11.59
CA PHE A 55 4.93 6.97 11.06
C PHE A 55 6.01 7.81 11.75
N ILE A 56 7.18 7.85 11.13
CA ILE A 56 8.38 8.55 11.64
C ILE A 56 8.13 10.06 11.65
N GLN A 57 7.64 10.59 10.53
CA GLN A 57 7.39 12.02 10.33
C GLN A 57 6.04 12.18 9.63
N THR A 58 5.14 12.98 10.23
CA THR A 58 3.96 13.45 9.50
C THR A 58 4.39 14.55 8.54
N GLU A 59 3.88 14.51 7.32
CA GLU A 59 4.16 15.56 6.34
C GLU A 59 3.76 16.94 6.89
N ASN A 60 4.58 17.95 6.61
CA ASN A 60 4.24 19.35 6.83
C ASN A 60 4.76 20.21 5.68
N GLU A 61 4.67 21.53 5.79
CA GLU A 61 5.09 22.46 4.73
C GLU A 61 6.53 22.26 4.26
N SER A 62 7.46 21.98 5.17
CA SER A 62 8.91 21.90 4.89
C SER A 62 9.47 20.49 4.84
N ARG A 63 8.74 19.48 5.34
CA ARG A 63 9.24 18.11 5.48
C ARG A 63 8.30 17.09 4.84
N PRO A 64 8.84 16.09 4.13
CA PRO A 64 8.03 14.98 3.62
C PRO A 64 7.47 14.16 4.78
N GLY A 65 6.34 13.48 4.52
CA GLY A 65 5.89 12.40 5.36
C GLY A 65 6.82 11.21 5.22
N ILE A 66 7.24 10.60 6.32
CA ILE A 66 8.14 9.44 6.34
C ILE A 66 7.48 8.31 7.11
N ILE A 67 7.42 7.14 6.49
CA ILE A 67 6.90 5.91 7.06
C ILE A 67 7.92 4.79 6.88
N ALA A 68 8.07 3.96 7.89
CA ALA A 68 8.77 2.68 7.78
C ALA A 68 7.82 1.55 8.18
N GLY A 69 8.07 0.34 7.70
CA GLY A 69 7.15 -0.76 7.97
C GLY A 69 7.64 -2.09 7.46
N PHE A 70 6.78 -3.07 7.65
CA PHE A 70 6.95 -4.42 7.14
C PHE A 70 5.61 -5.00 6.70
N SER A 71 5.64 -5.82 5.65
CA SER A 71 4.46 -6.52 5.14
C SER A 71 4.91 -7.72 4.30
N SER A 72 3.95 -8.49 3.77
CA SER A 72 4.27 -9.49 2.76
C SER A 72 4.99 -8.87 1.56
N ASP A 73 5.92 -9.63 0.98
CA ASP A 73 6.66 -9.21 -0.20
C ASP A 73 5.73 -9.01 -1.41
N ARG A 74 6.27 -8.38 -2.45
CA ARG A 74 5.57 -7.76 -3.58
C ARG A 74 4.63 -8.72 -4.31
N ILE A 75 3.66 -8.12 -5.02
CA ILE A 75 2.84 -8.87 -5.97
C ILE A 75 3.79 -9.55 -6.96
N GLY A 76 3.66 -10.86 -7.13
CA GLY A 76 4.52 -11.66 -8.01
C GLY A 76 5.55 -12.52 -7.29
N THR A 77 5.72 -12.38 -5.97
CA THR A 77 6.54 -13.30 -5.17
C THR A 77 5.68 -14.41 -4.54
N PRO A 78 6.20 -15.65 -4.49
CA PRO A 78 5.48 -16.79 -3.89
C PRO A 78 5.52 -16.78 -2.35
N HIS A 79 6.47 -16.10 -1.71
CA HIS A 79 6.61 -15.99 -0.25
C HIS A 79 7.50 -14.79 0.14
N GLY A 80 7.81 -14.65 1.43
CA GLY A 80 8.74 -13.67 1.98
C GLY A 80 8.09 -12.41 2.55
N MET A 81 8.81 -11.73 3.43
CA MET A 81 8.49 -10.40 3.93
C MET A 81 9.26 -9.31 3.19
N SER A 82 8.71 -8.10 3.24
CA SER A 82 9.34 -6.88 2.80
C SER A 82 9.42 -5.92 3.97
N TYR A 83 10.59 -5.29 4.14
CA TYR A 83 10.82 -4.22 5.12
C TYR A 83 11.14 -2.96 4.35
N PHE A 84 10.53 -1.84 4.70
CA PHE A 84 10.61 -0.65 3.88
C PHE A 84 10.68 0.63 4.69
N VAL A 85 11.17 1.67 4.02
CA VAL A 85 11.02 3.07 4.39
C VAL A 85 10.66 3.86 3.14
N SER A 86 9.73 4.81 3.25
CA SER A 86 9.37 5.69 2.15
C SER A 86 9.11 7.11 2.62
N ALA A 87 9.42 8.06 1.74
CA ALA A 87 9.14 9.47 1.90
C ALA A 87 8.16 9.93 0.81
N GLN A 88 7.18 10.74 1.18
CA GLN A 88 6.22 11.35 0.26
C GLN A 88 6.03 12.83 0.57
N LYS A 89 5.70 13.63 -0.45
CA LYS A 89 5.42 15.07 -0.26
C LYS A 89 4.34 15.51 -1.22
N GLN A 90 3.28 16.15 -0.73
CA GLN A 90 2.33 16.89 -1.55
C GLN A 90 2.98 18.17 -2.10
N LEU A 91 3.10 18.25 -3.42
CA LEU A 91 3.62 19.42 -4.11
C LEU A 91 2.54 20.48 -4.20
N SER A 92 2.88 21.75 -3.91
CA SER A 92 1.95 22.89 -3.86
C SER A 92 0.99 22.94 -2.66
N GLY A 93 1.36 22.32 -1.53
CA GLY A 93 0.62 22.42 -0.26
C GLY A 93 -0.74 21.73 -0.31
N GLU A 94 -1.71 22.18 0.51
CA GLU A 94 -3.04 21.54 0.61
C GLU A 94 -3.85 21.52 -0.69
N LYS A 95 -3.53 22.42 -1.63
CA LYS A 95 -4.15 22.48 -2.98
C LYS A 95 -3.43 21.59 -4.00
N GLY A 96 -2.35 20.96 -3.59
CA GLY A 96 -1.51 20.11 -4.41
C GLY A 96 -2.27 18.90 -4.93
N ARG A 97 -2.27 18.71 -6.25
CA ARG A 97 -2.88 17.52 -6.87
C ARG A 97 -1.89 16.40 -7.12
N VAL A 98 -0.62 16.61 -6.78
CA VAL A 98 0.46 15.65 -7.06
C VAL A 98 1.26 15.43 -5.78
N ALA A 99 1.43 14.16 -5.40
CA ALA A 99 2.25 13.75 -4.28
C ALA A 99 3.20 12.62 -4.71
N PRO A 100 4.42 12.92 -5.19
CA PRO A 100 5.43 11.91 -5.43
C PRO A 100 5.85 11.23 -4.14
N TYR A 101 6.29 9.99 -4.29
CA TYR A 101 6.95 9.24 -3.24
C TYR A 101 8.16 8.47 -3.79
N LEU A 102 9.11 8.22 -2.89
CA LEU A 102 10.28 7.38 -3.11
C LEU A 102 10.50 6.55 -1.86
N GLY A 103 10.94 5.31 -2.02
CA GLY A 103 11.28 4.45 -0.90
C GLY A 103 12.47 3.54 -1.17
N LEU A 104 12.86 2.86 -0.12
CA LEU A 104 13.77 1.74 -0.12
C LEU A 104 13.07 0.56 0.54
N SER A 105 13.23 -0.62 -0.04
CA SER A 105 12.63 -1.84 0.50
C SER A 105 13.59 -3.01 0.35
N TYR A 106 13.79 -3.77 1.43
CA TYR A 106 14.46 -5.07 1.36
C TYR A 106 13.43 -6.17 1.13
N SER A 107 13.64 -6.98 0.08
CA SER A 107 12.82 -8.15 -0.26
C SER A 107 13.50 -9.40 0.27
N GLU A 108 12.84 -10.15 1.17
CA GLU A 108 13.35 -11.43 1.64
C GLU A 108 13.36 -12.49 0.54
N PHE A 109 12.38 -12.46 -0.38
CA PHE A 109 12.32 -13.42 -1.48
C PHE A 109 13.49 -13.24 -2.45
N GLY A 110 13.72 -12.00 -2.89
CA GLY A 110 14.79 -11.68 -3.83
C GLY A 110 16.16 -11.50 -3.20
N LYS A 111 16.23 -11.37 -1.85
CA LYS A 111 17.45 -11.00 -1.10
C LYS A 111 18.11 -9.74 -1.65
N GLU A 112 17.29 -8.75 -1.96
CA GLU A 112 17.72 -7.54 -2.66
C GLU A 112 17.08 -6.28 -2.07
N VAL A 113 17.77 -5.15 -2.22
CA VAL A 113 17.21 -3.82 -1.95
C VAL A 113 16.61 -3.27 -3.23
N LEU A 114 15.38 -2.77 -3.11
CA LEU A 114 14.57 -2.23 -4.17
C LEU A 114 14.26 -0.77 -3.87
N THR A 115 14.08 0.00 -4.92
CA THR A 115 13.76 1.43 -4.82
C THR A 115 12.37 1.67 -5.42
N PRO A 116 11.28 1.43 -4.67
CA PRO A 116 9.93 1.75 -5.15
C PRO A 116 9.73 3.26 -5.25
N PHE A 117 8.99 3.70 -6.27
CA PHE A 117 8.66 5.11 -6.50
C PHE A 117 7.36 5.27 -7.27
N GLY A 118 6.76 6.44 -7.19
CA GLY A 118 5.53 6.76 -7.93
C GLY A 118 4.99 8.13 -7.55
N ALA A 119 3.78 8.45 -7.99
CA ALA A 119 3.13 9.70 -7.61
C ALA A 119 1.62 9.55 -7.54
N SER A 120 1.02 10.00 -6.43
CA SER A 120 -0.43 10.12 -6.33
C SER A 120 -0.90 11.37 -7.07
N LEU A 121 -1.89 11.20 -7.94
CA LEU A 121 -2.49 12.24 -8.76
C LEU A 121 -3.97 12.37 -8.38
N ALA A 122 -4.33 13.44 -7.68
CA ALA A 122 -5.72 13.75 -7.34
C ALA A 122 -6.44 14.24 -8.61
N LEU A 123 -7.24 13.36 -9.21
CA LEU A 123 -8.07 13.67 -10.37
C LEU A 123 -9.31 14.47 -9.97
N LYS A 124 -9.86 14.13 -8.80
CA LYS A 124 -10.95 14.82 -8.08
C LYS A 124 -10.70 14.69 -6.57
N ASP A 125 -11.45 15.41 -5.75
CA ASP A 125 -11.32 15.39 -4.27
C ASP A 125 -11.46 13.98 -3.67
N ASN A 126 -12.14 13.07 -4.37
CA ASN A 126 -12.38 11.70 -3.94
C ASN A 126 -11.89 10.64 -4.95
N LEU A 127 -11.07 11.02 -5.92
CA LEU A 127 -10.59 10.13 -6.97
C LEU A 127 -9.10 10.35 -7.22
N VAL A 128 -8.30 9.31 -6.96
CA VAL A 128 -6.83 9.37 -7.02
C VAL A 128 -6.31 8.29 -7.96
N LEU A 129 -5.44 8.69 -8.89
CA LEU A 129 -4.66 7.79 -9.73
C LEU A 129 -3.24 7.68 -9.17
N LEU A 130 -2.69 6.47 -9.09
CA LEU A 130 -1.33 6.22 -8.61
C LEU A 130 -0.61 5.28 -9.59
N PRO A 131 0.09 5.81 -10.59
CA PRO A 131 1.15 5.07 -11.26
C PRO A 131 2.37 4.92 -10.33
N MET A 132 2.93 3.72 -10.27
CA MET A 132 4.08 3.41 -9.42
C MET A 132 4.93 2.29 -10.00
N CYS A 133 6.15 2.15 -9.49
CA CYS A 133 7.04 1.02 -9.70
C CYS A 133 7.43 0.46 -8.32
N ASP A 134 7.40 -0.86 -8.17
CA ASP A 134 7.80 -1.54 -6.93
C ASP A 134 9.31 -1.86 -6.86
N GLY A 135 10.09 -1.32 -7.79
CA GLY A 135 11.51 -1.61 -7.99
C GLY A 135 11.81 -2.71 -9.02
N LYS A 136 10.82 -3.52 -9.45
CA LYS A 136 10.94 -4.41 -10.61
C LYS A 136 9.84 -4.19 -11.64
N TYR A 137 8.61 -3.93 -11.19
CA TYR A 137 7.46 -3.84 -12.06
C TYR A 137 6.64 -2.59 -11.81
N GLY A 138 6.08 -2.07 -12.90
CA GLY A 138 5.11 -0.98 -12.86
C GLY A 138 3.73 -1.48 -12.45
N HIS A 139 3.02 -0.69 -11.64
CA HIS A 139 1.64 -0.90 -11.24
C HIS A 139 0.89 0.42 -11.35
N THR A 140 -0.41 0.36 -11.60
CA THR A 140 -1.26 1.54 -11.55
C THR A 140 -2.50 1.25 -10.73
N THR A 141 -2.91 2.18 -9.87
CA THR A 141 -4.22 2.08 -9.19
C THR A 141 -5.06 3.31 -9.45
N LEU A 142 -6.36 3.12 -9.56
CA LEU A 142 -7.36 4.18 -9.56
C LEU A 142 -8.29 3.95 -8.38
N SER A 143 -8.27 4.86 -7.41
CA SER A 143 -8.96 4.70 -6.13
C SER A 143 -10.01 5.77 -5.95
N TRP A 144 -11.24 5.34 -5.66
CA TRP A 144 -12.34 6.19 -5.24
C TRP A 144 -12.53 6.09 -3.73
N PHE A 145 -12.81 7.23 -3.08
CA PHE A 145 -13.00 7.33 -1.64
C PHE A 145 -14.40 7.85 -1.30
N SER A 146 -15.11 7.12 -0.45
CA SER A 146 -16.39 7.52 0.12
C SER A 146 -16.21 8.48 1.28
N LYS A 147 -17.18 9.37 1.49
CA LYS A 147 -17.25 10.23 2.69
C LYS A 147 -17.48 9.44 3.98
N ARG A 148 -17.92 8.18 3.89
CA ARG A 148 -18.18 7.30 5.05
C ARG A 148 -17.00 6.42 5.42
N GLY A 149 -15.83 6.62 4.78
CA GLY A 149 -14.60 5.93 5.12
C GLY A 149 -14.36 4.61 4.38
N GLU A 150 -15.15 4.31 3.34
CA GLU A 150 -14.86 3.24 2.39
C GLU A 150 -13.98 3.70 1.23
N SER A 151 -13.24 2.78 0.62
CA SER A 151 -12.57 2.98 -0.66
C SER A 151 -12.75 1.77 -1.57
N ILE A 152 -12.77 2.05 -2.88
CA ILE A 152 -12.75 1.04 -3.94
C ILE A 152 -11.61 1.41 -4.89
N SER A 153 -10.76 0.44 -5.22
CA SER A 153 -9.64 0.65 -6.13
C SER A 153 -9.67 -0.34 -7.28
N LEU A 154 -9.47 0.16 -8.50
CA LEU A 154 -9.05 -0.66 -9.63
C LEU A 154 -7.53 -0.74 -9.66
N ILE A 155 -6.98 -1.90 -9.98
CA ILE A 155 -5.54 -2.18 -9.95
C ILE A 155 -5.14 -2.74 -11.31
N ALA A 156 -4.13 -2.16 -11.93
CA ALA A 156 -3.38 -2.73 -13.05
C ALA A 156 -2.01 -3.18 -12.53
N ALA A 157 -1.94 -4.41 -12.02
CA ALA A 157 -0.71 -5.01 -11.52
C ALA A 157 0.22 -5.40 -12.68
N PHE A 158 1.51 -5.12 -12.56
CA PHE A 158 2.49 -5.26 -13.65
C PHE A 158 2.11 -4.47 -14.91
N ASN A 159 1.16 -3.53 -14.80
CA ASN A 159 0.43 -2.88 -15.90
C ASN A 159 -0.13 -3.87 -16.95
N LYS A 160 -0.40 -5.11 -16.56
CA LYS A 160 -0.87 -6.19 -17.44
C LYS A 160 -2.01 -7.03 -16.86
N ARG A 161 -2.13 -7.04 -15.53
CA ARG A 161 -3.09 -7.85 -14.79
C ARG A 161 -4.05 -6.96 -14.05
N ILE A 162 -5.32 -7.29 -14.10
CA ILE A 162 -6.38 -6.51 -13.46
C ILE A 162 -6.66 -7.01 -12.05
N GLY A 163 -7.07 -6.09 -11.20
CA GLY A 163 -7.44 -6.36 -9.82
C GLY A 163 -8.40 -5.31 -9.28
N ILE A 164 -8.98 -5.63 -8.14
CA ILE A 164 -9.88 -4.76 -7.40
C ILE A 164 -9.52 -4.82 -5.91
N ALA A 165 -9.66 -3.70 -5.22
CA ALA A 165 -9.60 -3.67 -3.76
C ALA A 165 -10.78 -2.91 -3.19
N PHE A 166 -11.17 -3.31 -1.99
CA PHE A 166 -12.10 -2.62 -1.12
C PHE A 166 -11.43 -2.41 0.23
N ALA A 167 -11.62 -1.24 0.84
CA ALA A 167 -11.26 -1.03 2.24
C ALA A 167 -12.32 -0.22 2.98
N ARG A 168 -12.38 -0.39 4.30
CA ARG A 168 -13.27 0.36 5.19
C ARG A 168 -12.61 0.62 6.52
N ASN A 169 -12.72 1.86 6.98
CA ASN A 169 -12.32 2.27 8.32
C ASN A 169 -13.52 2.19 9.28
N PHE A 170 -13.31 1.71 10.51
CA PHE A 170 -14.31 1.55 11.57
C PHE A 170 -13.89 2.27 12.84
#